data_AF-A0A2X2BQQ0-F1
#
_entry.id   AF-A0A2X2BQQ0-F1
#
_cell.length_a   1.000
_cell.length_b   1.000
_cell.length_c   1.000
_cell.angle_alpha   90.00
_cell.angle_beta   90.00
_cell.angle_gamma   90.00
#
_symmetry.space_group_name_H-M   'P 1'
#
loop_
_entity.id
_entity.type
_entity.pdbx_description
1 polymer ?
#
loop_
_entity_poly.entity_id
_entity_poly.type
_entity_poly.pdbx_seq_one_letter_code
_entity_poly.pdbx_strand_id
1 'polypeptide(L)' 'MSNQSIKQVVKEMCDVTAGGREAMAGALGLSLTSFNNKLYEKNGCRSFDLNELLAMQDISQTVFIC' A
#
# COMPACT_ATOMS: atom_id res chain seq x y z
N MET A 1 3.74 -9.04 -18.18
CA MET A 1 3.65 -9.02 -16.69
C MET A 1 4.13 -7.66 -16.25
N SER A 2 3.19 -6.76 -15.95
CA SER A 2 3.51 -5.38 -15.61
C SER A 2 4.36 -5.35 -14.34
N ASN A 3 5.57 -4.80 -14.43
CA ASN A 3 6.43 -4.46 -13.30
C ASN A 3 5.78 -3.30 -12.51
N GLN A 4 4.54 -3.46 -12.03
CA GLN A 4 3.93 -2.46 -11.17
C GLN A 4 4.67 -2.52 -9.85
N SER A 5 5.51 -1.52 -9.63
CA SER A 5 6.17 -1.33 -8.34
C SER A 5 5.09 -1.24 -7.27
N ILE A 6 5.33 -1.83 -6.10
CA ILE A 6 4.43 -1.81 -4.94
C ILE A 6 3.85 -0.40 -4.71
N LYS A 7 4.67 0.63 -4.88
CA LYS A 7 4.28 2.05 -4.79
C LYS A 7 3.13 2.44 -5.73
N GLN A 8 3.12 1.95 -6.97
CA GLN A 8 2.03 2.19 -7.92
C GLN A 8 0.76 1.48 -7.49
N VAL A 9 0.86 0.20 -7.12
CA VAL A 9 -0.28 -0.59 -6.63
C VAL A 9 -0.91 0.12 -5.44
N VAL A 10 -0.12 0.50 -4.44
CA VAL A 10 -0.58 1.25 -3.26
C VAL A 10 -1.21 2.60 -3.64
N LYS A 11 -0.73 3.26 -4.70
CA LYS A 11 -1.29 4.54 -5.15
C LYS A 11 -2.65 4.35 -5.81
N GLU A 12 -2.81 3.34 -6.65
CA GLU A 12 -4.09 2.98 -7.28
C GLU A 12 -5.09 2.46 -6.24
N MET A 13 -4.64 1.61 -5.32
CA MET A 13 -5.39 1.12 -4.16
C MET A 13 -5.91 2.27 -3.29
N CYS A 14 -5.06 3.28 -3.05
CA CYS A 14 -5.45 4.48 -2.34
C CYS A 14 -6.47 5.32 -3.12
N ASP A 15 -6.43 5.32 -4.44
CA ASP A 15 -7.36 6.09 -5.27
C ASP A 15 -8.77 5.48 -5.22
N VAL A 16 -8.85 4.14 -5.17
CA VAL A 16 -10.13 3.40 -5.09
C VAL A 16 -10.69 3.27 -3.67
N THR A 17 -9.84 3.26 -2.64
CA THR A 17 -10.29 3.17 -1.24
C THR A 17 -10.83 4.51 -0.76
N ALA A 18 -12.11 4.53 -0.34
CA ALA A 18 -12.71 5.68 0.32
C ALA A 18 -11.98 5.97 1.66
N GLY A 19 -11.21 7.07 1.70
CA GLY A 19 -10.32 7.41 2.83
C GLY A 19 -8.82 7.28 2.51
N GLY A 20 -8.48 6.85 1.30
CA GLY A 20 -7.14 6.97 0.73
C GLY A 20 -6.02 6.35 1.54
N ARG A 21 -4.91 7.09 1.68
CA ARG A 21 -3.69 6.62 2.34
C ARG A 21 -3.88 6.44 3.84
N GLU A 22 -4.77 7.24 4.43
CA GLU A 22 -5.03 7.20 5.88
C GLU A 22 -5.80 5.96 6.25
N ALA A 23 -6.87 5.65 5.49
CA ALA A 23 -7.62 4.43 5.66
C ALA A 23 -6.73 3.20 5.44
N MET A 24 -5.90 3.21 4.39
CA MET A 24 -5.02 2.08 4.10
C MET A 24 -3.91 1.91 5.14
N ALA A 25 -3.29 3.00 5.60
CA ALA A 25 -2.32 2.94 6.68
C ALA A 25 -2.96 2.42 7.98
N GLY A 26 -4.14 2.94 8.34
CA GLY A 26 -4.90 2.51 9.51
C GLY A 26 -5.28 1.02 9.45
N ALA A 27 -5.69 0.54 8.27
CA ALA A 27 -6.04 -0.86 8.08
C ALA A 27 -4.84 -1.82 8.13
N LEU A 28 -3.63 -1.31 7.86
CA LEU A 28 -2.37 -2.04 8.09
C LEU A 28 -1.84 -1.90 9.52
N GLY A 29 -2.50 -1.12 10.37
CA GLY A 29 -1.99 -0.76 11.69
C GLY A 29 -0.73 0.12 11.64
N LEU A 30 -0.49 0.79 10.51
CA LEU A 30 0.61 1.73 10.32
C LEU A 30 0.12 3.17 10.46
N SER A 31 0.97 4.07 10.96
CA SER A 31 0.70 5.50 10.79
C SER A 31 0.99 5.97 9.37
N LEU A 32 0.25 6.98 8.92
CA LEU A 32 0.46 7.71 7.66
C LEU A 32 1.93 8.05 7.39
N THR A 33 2.68 8.43 8.42
CA THR A 33 4.11 8.78 8.33
C THR A 33 4.97 7.55 8.05
N SER A 34 4.74 6.44 8.77
CA SER A 34 5.44 5.17 8.54
C SER A 34 5.12 4.62 7.16
N PHE A 35 3.86 4.74 6.76
CA PHE A 35 3.38 4.38 5.43
C PHE A 35 4.08 5.20 4.34
N ASN A 36 4.17 6.54 4.51
CA ASN A 36 4.89 7.40 3.58
C ASN A 36 6.39 7.07 3.53
N ASN A 37 7.03 6.75 4.65
CA ASN A 37 8.43 6.32 4.67
C ASN A 37 8.64 5.03 3.86
N LYS A 38 7.76 4.03 4.03
CA LYS A 38 7.79 2.81 3.22
C LYS A 38 7.49 3.08 1.74
N LEU A 39 6.51 3.93 1.44
CA LEU A 39 6.08 4.25 0.08
C LEU A 39 7.16 5.01 -0.71
N TYR A 40 7.77 6.01 -0.11
CA TYR A 40 8.82 6.80 -0.76
C TYR A 40 10.21 6.17 -0.65
N GLU A 41 10.33 5.00 0.01
CA GLU A 41 11.62 4.40 0.41
C GLU A 41 12.55 5.42 1.09
N LYS A 42 11.95 6.43 1.75
CA LYS A 42 12.72 7.40 2.49
C LYS A 42 13.34 6.66 3.66
N ASN A 43 14.66 6.75 3.81
CA ASN A 43 15.46 6.10 4.84
C ASN A 43 15.81 4.61 4.65
N GLY A 44 15.68 4.03 3.44
CA GLY A 44 16.07 2.63 3.22
C GLY A 44 15.24 1.63 4.03
N CYS A 45 14.03 2.04 4.43
CA CYS A 45 13.09 1.19 5.14
C CYS A 45 12.56 0.13 4.17
N ARG A 46 12.71 -1.14 4.54
CA ARG A 46 12.32 -2.31 3.74
C ARG A 46 10.89 -2.13 3.22
N SER A 47 10.69 -2.43 1.93
CA SER A 47 9.41 -2.33 1.22
C SER A 47 8.26 -3.02 1.97
N PHE A 48 7.02 -2.73 1.58
CA PHE A 48 5.85 -3.43 2.10
C PHE A 48 6.00 -4.94 1.92
N ASP A 49 5.65 -5.69 2.96
CA ASP A 49 5.69 -7.14 2.96
C ASP A 49 4.53 -7.72 2.14
N LEU A 50 4.63 -8.98 1.69
CA LEU A 50 3.58 -9.60 0.87
C LEU A 50 2.24 -9.61 1.62
N ASN A 51 2.28 -9.80 2.93
CA ASN A 51 1.10 -9.78 3.79
C ASN A 51 0.44 -8.40 3.85
N GLU A 52 1.24 -7.33 3.88
CA GLU A 52 0.74 -5.95 3.83
C GLU A 52 0.09 -5.67 2.47
N LEU A 53 0.72 -6.11 1.39
CA LEU A 53 0.17 -6.00 0.04
C LEU A 53 -1.14 -6.78 -0.13
N LEU A 54 -1.23 -7.99 0.42
CA LEU A 54 -2.46 -8.79 0.39
C LEU A 54 -3.57 -8.13 1.21
N ALA A 55 -3.25 -7.58 2.38
CA ALA A 55 -4.21 -6.82 3.18
C ALA A 55 -4.71 -5.58 2.42
N MET A 56 -3.81 -4.80 1.81
CA MET A 56 -4.19 -3.66 0.96
C MET A 56 -5.12 -4.09 -0.18
N GLN A 57 -4.83 -5.23 -0.80
CA GLN A 57 -5.65 -5.80 -1.88
C GLN A 57 -7.08 -6.09 -1.43
N ASP A 58 -7.21 -6.69 -0.24
CA ASP A 58 -8.50 -7.02 0.38
C ASP A 58 -9.28 -5.75 0.74
N ILE A 59 -8.61 -4.75 1.34
CA ILE A 59 -9.20 -3.47 1.76
C ILE A 59 -9.68 -2.66 0.55
N SER A 60 -8.88 -2.59 -0.50
CA SER A 60 -9.23 -1.85 -1.72
C SER A 60 -10.13 -2.66 -2.66
N GLN A 61 -10.43 -3.92 -2.33
CA GLN A 61 -11.25 -4.83 -3.15
C GLN A 61 -10.76 -4.91 -4.62
N THR A 62 -9.47 -4.75 -4.87
CA THR A 62 -8.90 -4.74 -6.23
C THR A 62 -7.93 -5.88 -6.43
N VAL A 63 -8.11 -6.74 -7.42
CA VAL A 63 -7.23 -7.90 -7.65
C VAL A 63 -6.04 -7.49 -8.52
N PHE A 64 -4.94 -7.05 -7.90
CA PHE A 64 -3.70 -6.68 -8.62
C PHE A 64 -2.61 -7.77 -8.61
N ILE A 65 -2.67 -8.70 -7.66
CA ILE A 65 -1.69 -9.78 -7.49
C ILE A 65 -2.47 -11.09 -7.68
N CYS A 66 -2.29 -11.72 -8.84
CA CYS A 66 -2.78 -13.07 -9.16
C CYS A 66 -1.66 -14.08 -8.99
#